data_AF-A0A957JDW8-F1
#
_entry.id   AF-A0A957JDW8-F1
#
_cell.length_a   1.000
_cell.length_b   1.000
_cell.length_c   1.000
_cell.angle_alpha   90.00
_cell.angle_beta   90.00
_cell.angle_gamma   90.00
#
_symmetry.space_group_name_H-M   'P 1'
#
loop_
_entity.id
_entity.type
_entity.pdbx_description
1 polymer ?
#
loop_
_entity_poly.entity_id
_entity_poly.type
_entity_poly.pdbx_seq_one_letter_code
_entity_poly.pdbx_strand_id
1 'polypeptide(L)'
;MAVQTRIQTELKLSFRPDIRFTSEGEGTGRLQGEQFDLPFRKLSAGLQAVIAQMCGPGATEAELKDLISQHDGPMATMFLYQYLSRLAAIVCHTVTLAGQPLATVVPLLFPSPYRFQADAAAAQAHYRLSRFAYQRRDGEMTILESPRGYAKVILHDELAGRLLHGLTAPLTAAELAEADERLDETAALAFLNLLHNGAMLEDPAESEDPALAQWDFHDLLFHSRSRLGRHNYPYGGTGRSQGIFEPLPAVKPAATAQPIPL
;
A
#
# COMPACT_ATOMS: atom_id res chain seq x y z
N MET A 1 -24.78 -15.68 -28.59
CA MET A 1 -23.43 -15.09 -28.57
C MET A 1 -23.53 -13.76 -27.85
N ALA A 2 -23.30 -13.75 -26.53
CA ALA A 2 -23.27 -12.52 -25.76
C ALA A 2 -21.97 -11.78 -26.09
N VAL A 3 -22.08 -10.50 -26.45
CA VAL A 3 -20.92 -9.61 -26.57
C VAL A 3 -20.32 -9.51 -25.17
N GLN A 4 -19.17 -10.15 -24.98
CA GLN A 4 -18.42 -10.10 -23.74
C GLN A 4 -17.88 -8.66 -23.62
N THR A 5 -18.63 -7.81 -22.92
CA THR A 5 -18.21 -6.46 -22.61
C THR A 5 -16.92 -6.57 -21.81
N ARG A 6 -15.80 -6.23 -22.47
CA ARG A 6 -14.46 -6.29 -21.88
C ARG A 6 -14.48 -5.46 -20.60
N ILE A 7 -14.17 -6.08 -19.47
CA ILE A 7 -14.12 -5.39 -18.18
C ILE A 7 -12.96 -4.41 -18.26
N GLN A 8 -13.22 -3.15 -17.95
CA GLN A 8 -12.20 -2.11 -18.02
C GLN A 8 -11.40 -2.11 -16.71
N THR A 9 -10.23 -2.73 -16.77
CA THR A 9 -9.22 -2.71 -15.69
C THR A 9 -8.34 -1.50 -15.85
N GLU A 10 -8.20 -0.69 -14.81
CA GLU A 10 -7.31 0.47 -14.81
C GLU A 10 -6.45 0.55 -13.56
N LEU A 11 -5.25 1.09 -13.72
CA LEU A 11 -4.33 1.41 -12.64
C LEU A 11 -4.36 2.92 -12.37
N LYS A 12 -4.96 3.33 -11.26
CA LYS A 12 -5.02 4.72 -10.83
C LYS A 12 -3.89 5.07 -9.86
N LEU A 13 -3.30 6.24 -10.07
CA LEU A 13 -2.28 6.85 -9.24
C LEU A 13 -2.93 7.91 -8.34
N SER A 14 -2.54 7.94 -7.07
CA SER A 14 -2.91 8.99 -6.10
C SER A 14 -1.79 9.19 -5.10
N PHE A 15 -1.77 10.30 -4.37
CA PHE A 15 -0.92 10.41 -3.18
C PHE A 15 -1.57 9.72 -2.00
N ARG A 16 -0.76 9.35 -1.00
CA ARG A 16 -1.29 8.80 0.25
C ARG A 16 -2.32 9.76 0.88
N PRO A 17 -3.33 9.24 1.59
CA PRO A 17 -4.40 10.07 2.14
C PRO A 17 -3.96 11.16 3.14
N ASP A 18 -2.81 10.96 3.80
CA ASP A 18 -2.20 11.92 4.73
C ASP A 18 -1.56 13.11 4.02
N ILE A 19 -1.33 13.01 2.71
CA ILE A 19 -0.69 14.06 1.93
C ILE A 19 -1.68 15.18 1.62
N ARG A 20 -1.22 16.41 1.81
CA ARG A 20 -1.93 17.66 1.53
C ARG A 20 -1.03 18.56 0.72
N PHE A 21 -1.59 19.27 -0.24
CA PHE A 21 -0.90 20.31 -0.99
C PHE A 21 -1.50 21.67 -0.67
N THR A 22 -0.63 22.63 -0.36
CA THR A 22 -0.99 24.03 -0.11
C THR A 22 -0.23 24.91 -1.09
N SER A 23 -0.93 25.69 -1.90
CA SER A 23 -0.28 26.72 -2.75
C SER A 23 0.06 27.95 -1.92
N GLU A 24 1.24 28.52 -2.12
CA GLU A 24 1.77 29.64 -1.32
C GLU A 24 2.03 30.90 -2.14
N GLY A 25 1.51 30.95 -3.36
CA GLY A 25 1.80 31.99 -4.34
C GLY A 25 2.02 31.41 -5.73
N GLU A 26 2.34 32.29 -6.67
CA GLU A 26 2.54 31.91 -8.07
C GLU A 26 3.79 31.02 -8.21
N GLY A 27 3.58 29.77 -8.63
CA GLY A 27 4.63 28.78 -8.79
C GLY A 27 5.26 28.27 -7.49
N THR A 28 4.68 28.57 -6.33
CA THR A 28 5.13 28.06 -5.03
C THR A 28 4.03 27.24 -4.36
N GLY A 29 4.47 26.21 -3.64
CA GLY A 29 3.55 25.36 -2.89
C GLY A 29 4.31 24.44 -1.95
N ARG A 30 3.57 23.76 -1.09
CA ARG A 30 4.13 22.84 -0.10
C ARG A 30 3.29 21.58 -0.08
N LEU A 31 3.96 20.43 -0.18
CA LEU A 31 3.34 19.13 -0.03
C LEU A 31 3.70 18.60 1.36
N GLN A 32 2.69 18.36 2.18
CA GLN A 32 2.84 18.05 3.60
C GLN A 32 2.14 16.74 3.94
N GLY A 33 2.70 15.97 4.85
CA GLY A 33 2.13 14.77 5.46
C GLY A 33 2.69 14.61 6.88
N GLU A 34 2.31 13.54 7.58
CA GLU A 34 2.68 13.37 9.00
C GLU A 34 4.20 13.33 9.25
N GLN A 35 4.97 12.82 8.29
CA GLN A 35 6.43 12.66 8.36
C GLN A 35 7.13 13.30 7.14
N PHE A 36 6.45 14.20 6.45
CA PHE A 36 6.85 14.69 5.14
C PHE A 36 6.53 16.17 5.00
N ASP A 37 7.52 16.98 4.65
CA ASP A 37 7.32 18.37 4.25
C ASP A 37 8.26 18.68 3.09
N LEU A 38 7.69 18.97 1.92
CA LEU A 38 8.43 19.28 0.71
C LEU A 38 7.97 20.61 0.12
N PRO A 39 8.79 21.67 0.21
CA PRO A 39 8.51 22.93 -0.45
C PRO A 39 8.86 22.85 -1.94
N PHE A 40 7.99 23.40 -2.76
CA PHE A 40 8.20 23.64 -4.18
C PHE A 40 8.39 25.14 -4.43
N ARG A 41 9.48 25.49 -5.10
CA ARG A 41 9.84 26.89 -5.40
C ARG A 41 9.56 27.30 -6.84
N LYS A 42 9.27 26.33 -7.72
CA LYS A 42 8.95 26.50 -9.14
C LYS A 42 8.02 25.37 -9.59
N LEU A 43 6.73 25.55 -9.43
CA LEU A 43 5.69 24.69 -10.01
C LEU A 43 5.12 25.36 -11.25
N SER A 44 5.08 24.62 -12.35
CA SER A 44 4.27 24.99 -13.50
C SER A 44 2.78 24.77 -13.20
N ALA A 45 1.91 25.39 -14.00
CA ALA A 45 0.47 25.25 -13.86
C ALA A 45 0.04 23.78 -14.02
N GLY A 46 0.63 23.06 -14.98
CA GLY A 46 0.34 21.64 -15.19
C GLY A 46 0.78 20.75 -14.02
N LEU A 47 1.94 20.99 -13.41
CA LEU A 47 2.37 20.23 -12.23
C LEU A 47 1.49 20.52 -11.01
N GLN A 48 1.06 21.77 -10.84
CA GLN A 48 0.13 22.13 -9.77
C GLN A 48 -1.22 21.40 -9.96
N ALA A 49 -1.73 21.34 -11.20
CA ALA A 49 -2.94 20.60 -11.53
C ALA A 49 -2.80 19.09 -11.27
N VAL A 50 -1.67 18.49 -11.67
CA VAL A 50 -1.34 17.07 -11.39
C VAL A 50 -1.29 16.81 -9.89
N ILE A 51 -0.60 17.66 -9.11
CA ILE A 51 -0.50 17.49 -7.66
C ILE A 51 -1.89 17.57 -7.01
N ALA A 52 -2.73 18.52 -7.44
CA ALA A 52 -4.10 18.64 -6.95
C ALA A 52 -4.93 17.39 -7.29
N GLN A 53 -4.84 16.88 -8.52
CA GLN A 53 -5.51 15.65 -8.95
C GLN A 53 -5.06 14.43 -8.12
N MET A 54 -3.75 14.32 -7.85
CA MET A 54 -3.14 13.25 -7.07
C MET A 54 -3.50 13.33 -5.58
N CYS A 55 -3.67 14.53 -5.00
CA CYS A 55 -4.17 14.70 -3.63
C CYS A 55 -5.69 14.41 -3.51
N GLY A 56 -6.43 14.43 -4.62
CA GLY A 56 -7.86 14.17 -4.68
C GLY A 56 -8.18 12.74 -5.12
N PRO A 57 -9.03 12.55 -6.15
CA PRO A 57 -9.53 11.22 -6.55
C PRO A 57 -8.49 10.37 -7.31
N GLY A 58 -7.31 10.91 -7.59
CA GLY A 58 -6.30 10.26 -8.42
C GLY A 58 -6.70 10.15 -9.88
N ALA A 59 -5.78 9.66 -10.71
CA ALA A 59 -5.96 9.53 -12.15
C ALA A 59 -5.05 8.43 -12.72
N THR A 60 -5.36 7.94 -13.91
CA THR A 60 -4.48 7.04 -14.66
C THR A 60 -3.25 7.80 -15.17
N GLU A 61 -2.18 7.08 -15.50
CA GLU A 61 -0.98 7.69 -16.07
C GLU A 61 -1.27 8.44 -17.38
N ALA A 62 -2.19 7.94 -18.21
CA ALA A 62 -2.62 8.59 -19.44
C ALA A 62 -3.31 9.93 -19.14
N GLU A 63 -4.27 9.96 -18.21
CA GLU A 63 -4.96 11.17 -17.81
C GLU A 63 -4.01 12.22 -17.21
N LEU A 64 -3.01 11.81 -16.42
CA LEU A 64 -2.00 12.72 -15.88
C LEU A 64 -1.10 13.32 -16.96
N LYS A 65 -0.75 12.54 -17.99
CA LYS A 65 0.01 13.04 -19.16
C LYS A 65 -0.80 14.04 -19.96
N ASP A 66 -2.07 13.77 -20.18
CA ASP A 66 -2.95 14.66 -20.91
C ASP A 66 -3.14 15.96 -20.13
N LEU A 67 -3.36 15.86 -18.81
CA LEU A 67 -3.51 17.02 -17.91
C LEU A 67 -2.28 17.93 -17.94
N ILE A 68 -1.07 17.39 -17.77
CA ILE A 68 0.14 18.22 -17.78
C ILE A 68 0.41 18.79 -19.18
N SER A 69 0.13 18.03 -20.24
CA SER A 69 0.36 18.47 -21.63
C SER A 69 -0.58 19.60 -22.04
N GLN A 70 -1.82 19.61 -21.55
CA GLN A 70 -2.78 20.69 -21.83
C GLN A 70 -2.34 22.04 -21.27
N HIS A 71 -1.64 22.04 -20.12
CA HIS A 71 -1.18 23.26 -19.46
C HIS A 71 0.21 23.70 -19.90
N ASP A 72 1.16 22.76 -19.95
CA ASP A 72 2.59 23.05 -20.06
C ASP A 72 3.20 22.55 -21.39
N GLY A 73 2.38 21.96 -22.27
CA GLY A 73 2.77 21.39 -23.56
C GLY A 73 3.34 19.97 -23.49
N PRO A 74 3.50 19.28 -24.64
CA PRO A 74 3.82 17.85 -24.69
C PRO A 74 5.15 17.46 -24.03
N MET A 75 6.13 18.37 -24.04
CA MET A 75 7.45 18.14 -23.42
C MET A 75 7.38 18.09 -21.89
N ALA A 76 6.31 18.59 -21.29
CA ALA A 76 6.15 18.58 -19.84
C ALA A 76 5.95 17.18 -19.26
N THR A 77 5.53 16.22 -20.08
CA THR A 77 5.37 14.81 -19.69
C THR A 77 6.67 14.17 -19.18
N MET A 78 7.84 14.60 -19.66
CA MET A 78 9.13 14.13 -19.14
C MET A 78 9.33 14.52 -17.67
N PHE A 79 8.89 15.73 -17.29
CA PHE A 79 8.97 16.18 -15.90
C PHE A 79 8.03 15.38 -15.00
N LEU A 80 6.81 15.06 -15.47
CA LEU A 80 5.85 14.23 -14.72
C LEU A 80 6.51 12.93 -14.21
N TYR A 81 7.18 12.20 -15.09
CA TYR A 81 7.88 10.96 -14.70
C TYR A 81 8.99 11.18 -13.68
N GLN A 82 9.77 12.25 -13.83
CA GLN A 82 10.80 12.60 -12.85
C GLN A 82 10.17 12.90 -11.49
N TYR A 83 9.04 13.61 -11.44
CA TYR A 83 8.32 13.90 -10.21
C TYR A 83 7.72 12.64 -9.57
N LEU A 84 7.03 11.80 -10.35
CA LEU A 84 6.46 10.54 -9.85
C LEU A 84 7.56 9.62 -9.31
N SER A 85 8.71 9.54 -9.97
CA SER A 85 9.87 8.76 -9.50
C SER A 85 10.44 9.29 -8.18
N ARG A 86 10.57 10.62 -8.03
CA ARG A 86 11.03 11.26 -6.79
C ARG A 86 10.04 11.10 -5.63
N LEU A 87 8.75 11.11 -5.94
CA LEU A 87 7.65 11.01 -4.97
C LEU A 87 7.12 9.58 -4.83
N ALA A 88 7.79 8.57 -5.39
CA ALA A 88 7.30 7.19 -5.41
C ALA A 88 6.94 6.63 -4.03
N ALA A 89 7.63 7.07 -2.97
CA ALA A 89 7.37 6.69 -1.59
C ALA A 89 6.07 7.27 -0.99
N ILE A 90 5.36 8.14 -1.71
CA ILE A 90 4.04 8.66 -1.33
C ILE A 90 2.97 8.43 -2.41
N VAL A 91 3.29 7.73 -3.49
CA VAL A 91 2.34 7.42 -4.57
C VAL A 91 1.70 6.05 -4.32
N CYS A 92 0.38 6.05 -4.19
CA CYS A 92 -0.46 4.87 -4.11
C CYS A 92 -0.87 4.41 -5.51
N HIS A 93 -1.00 3.09 -5.68
CA HIS A 93 -1.47 2.50 -6.94
C HIS A 93 -2.73 1.68 -6.64
N THR A 94 -3.81 1.97 -7.37
CA THR A 94 -5.12 1.34 -7.18
C THR A 94 -5.53 0.60 -8.42
N VAL A 95 -5.80 -0.70 -8.30
CA VAL A 95 -6.46 -1.46 -9.35
C VAL A 95 -7.95 -1.22 -9.22
N THR A 96 -8.58 -0.84 -10.33
CA THR A 96 -10.03 -0.63 -10.41
C THR A 96 -10.64 -1.58 -11.44
N LEU A 97 -11.87 -2.04 -11.14
CA LEU A 97 -12.70 -2.83 -12.03
C LEU A 97 -13.95 -2.02 -12.37
N ALA A 98 -14.15 -1.68 -13.64
CA ALA A 98 -15.26 -0.84 -14.08
C ALA A 98 -15.39 0.47 -13.25
N GLY A 99 -14.24 1.07 -12.92
CA GLY A 99 -14.15 2.31 -12.14
C GLY A 99 -14.28 2.16 -10.62
N GLN A 100 -14.60 0.96 -10.10
CA GLN A 100 -14.65 0.70 -8.66
C GLN A 100 -13.29 0.18 -8.16
N PRO A 101 -12.77 0.66 -7.02
CA PRO A 101 -11.49 0.19 -6.50
C PRO A 101 -11.60 -1.26 -6.00
N LEU A 102 -10.69 -2.12 -6.45
CA LEU A 102 -10.52 -3.48 -5.95
C LEU A 102 -9.55 -3.50 -4.77
N ALA A 103 -8.35 -2.96 -5.00
CA ALA A 103 -7.27 -2.89 -4.03
C ALA A 103 -6.33 -1.71 -4.30
N THR A 104 -5.76 -1.15 -3.24
CA THR A 104 -4.77 -0.07 -3.30
C THR A 104 -3.51 -0.44 -2.55
N VAL A 105 -2.35 -0.44 -3.20
CA VAL A 105 -1.05 -0.50 -2.50
C VAL A 105 -0.67 0.90 -2.00
N VAL A 106 -0.35 1.00 -0.72
CA VAL A 106 -0.02 2.24 0.00
C VAL A 106 1.37 2.11 0.62
N PRO A 107 2.36 2.91 0.17
CA PRO A 107 3.68 2.94 0.79
C PRO A 107 3.59 3.44 2.24
N LEU A 108 4.34 2.82 3.16
CA LEU A 108 4.25 3.13 4.60
C LEU A 108 5.19 4.25 5.03
N LEU A 109 6.36 4.39 4.41
CA LEU A 109 7.46 5.20 4.93
C LEU A 109 7.86 6.34 4.00
N PHE A 110 8.40 7.42 4.58
CA PHE A 110 9.17 8.42 3.86
C PHE A 110 10.34 8.92 4.74
N PRO A 111 11.59 8.92 4.24
CA PRO A 111 12.04 8.30 3.00
C PRO A 111 11.88 6.77 3.04
N SER A 112 11.70 6.15 1.87
CA SER A 112 11.50 4.70 1.75
C SER A 112 12.23 4.12 0.54
N PRO A 113 12.76 2.89 0.65
CA PRO A 113 13.27 2.14 -0.50
C PRO A 113 12.16 1.67 -1.45
N TYR A 114 10.89 1.75 -1.04
CA TYR A 114 9.76 1.34 -1.88
C TYR A 114 9.74 2.04 -3.24
N ARG A 115 9.66 1.26 -4.31
CA ARG A 115 9.42 1.72 -5.68
C ARG A 115 8.44 0.76 -6.32
N PHE A 116 7.38 1.32 -6.91
CA PHE A 116 6.42 0.49 -7.63
C PHE A 116 7.02 -0.03 -8.93
N GLN A 117 6.83 -1.31 -9.20
CA GLN A 117 7.23 -2.00 -10.41
C GLN A 117 5.96 -2.44 -11.14
N ALA A 118 5.74 -1.90 -12.34
CA ALA A 118 4.52 -2.15 -13.11
C ALA A 118 4.41 -3.59 -13.64
N ASP A 119 5.55 -4.24 -13.91
CA ASP A 119 5.62 -5.55 -14.56
C ASP A 119 6.32 -6.61 -13.66
N ALA A 120 6.15 -6.49 -12.35
CA ALA A 120 6.80 -7.41 -11.41
C ALA A 120 6.12 -8.79 -11.37
N ALA A 121 4.82 -8.84 -11.68
CA ALA A 121 4.10 -10.09 -11.89
C ALA A 121 4.12 -10.50 -13.37
N ALA A 122 4.43 -11.76 -13.64
CA ALA A 122 4.43 -12.40 -14.96
C ALA A 122 3.18 -13.28 -15.10
N ALA A 123 2.49 -13.19 -16.24
CA ALA A 123 1.20 -13.85 -16.47
C ALA A 123 1.22 -15.38 -16.24
N GLN A 124 2.31 -16.05 -16.64
CA GLN A 124 2.44 -17.51 -16.58
C GLN A 124 3.07 -18.04 -15.28
N ALA A 125 3.48 -17.15 -14.38
CA ALA A 125 4.04 -17.57 -13.10
C ALA A 125 2.93 -18.02 -12.14
N HIS A 126 3.23 -19.00 -11.29
CA HIS A 126 2.33 -19.42 -10.23
C HIS A 126 2.60 -18.60 -8.97
N TYR A 127 1.55 -18.04 -8.41
CA TYR A 127 1.60 -17.19 -7.23
C TYR A 127 0.88 -17.85 -6.07
N ARG A 128 1.53 -17.83 -4.91
CA ARG A 128 0.95 -18.18 -3.62
C ARG A 128 1.10 -16.97 -2.69
N LEU A 129 0.20 -16.83 -1.73
CA LEU A 129 0.32 -15.85 -0.66
C LEU A 129 1.54 -16.17 0.22
N SER A 130 2.33 -15.15 0.56
CA SER A 130 3.45 -15.27 1.50
C SER A 130 2.95 -15.81 2.85
N ARG A 131 3.72 -16.69 3.49
CA ARG A 131 3.41 -17.16 4.85
C ARG A 131 3.48 -16.06 5.90
N PHE A 132 4.09 -14.93 5.53
CA PHE A 132 4.22 -13.74 6.37
C PHE A 132 3.13 -12.69 6.12
N ALA A 133 2.32 -12.85 5.07
CA ALA A 133 1.22 -11.95 4.80
C ALA A 133 0.06 -12.19 5.78
N TYR A 134 -0.54 -11.11 6.28
CA TYR A 134 -1.69 -11.20 7.18
C TYR A 134 -2.70 -10.08 6.92
N GLN A 135 -3.98 -10.43 7.05
CA GLN A 135 -5.08 -9.49 6.93
C GLN A 135 -5.54 -9.03 8.32
N ARG A 136 -5.84 -7.74 8.47
CA ARG A 136 -6.45 -7.20 9.68
C ARG A 136 -7.33 -5.99 9.37
N ARG A 137 -8.15 -5.61 10.35
CA ARG A 137 -8.87 -4.32 10.35
C ARG A 137 -7.92 -3.18 10.71
N ASP A 138 -8.06 -2.04 10.03
CA ASP A 138 -7.36 -0.77 10.28
C ASP A 138 -8.36 0.39 10.16
N GLY A 139 -8.90 0.84 11.29
CA GLY A 139 -10.09 1.71 11.28
C GLY A 139 -11.28 1.00 10.64
N GLU A 140 -11.94 1.62 9.67
CA GLU A 140 -13.05 1.01 8.90
C GLU A 140 -12.57 0.20 7.69
N MET A 141 -11.25 0.11 7.46
CA MET A 141 -10.68 -0.57 6.30
C MET A 141 -10.23 -1.98 6.64
N THR A 142 -10.27 -2.85 5.63
CA THR A 142 -9.55 -4.13 5.65
C THR A 142 -8.22 -3.93 4.93
N ILE A 143 -7.12 -4.31 5.58
CA ILE A 143 -5.78 -4.22 5.00
C ILE A 143 -5.06 -5.56 5.03
N LEU A 144 -4.16 -5.74 4.07
CA LEU A 144 -3.18 -6.80 3.98
C LEU A 144 -1.79 -6.21 4.19
N GLU A 145 -0.99 -6.85 5.02
CA GLU A 145 0.38 -6.43 5.36
C GLU A 145 1.34 -7.60 5.33
N SER A 146 2.63 -7.30 5.21
CA SER A 146 3.73 -8.25 5.37
C SER A 146 4.86 -7.58 6.15
N PRO A 147 5.46 -8.25 7.16
CA PRO A 147 6.59 -7.72 7.90
C PRO A 147 7.86 -7.57 7.05
N ARG A 148 7.86 -8.13 5.83
CA ARG A 148 8.95 -8.05 4.84
C ARG A 148 8.91 -6.76 4.02
N GLY A 149 7.70 -6.25 3.76
CA GLY A 149 7.44 -5.16 2.82
C GLY A 149 7.52 -3.76 3.42
N TYR A 150 7.43 -2.77 2.53
CA TYR A 150 7.39 -1.34 2.86
C TYR A 150 6.04 -0.68 2.49
N ALA A 151 5.05 -1.50 2.17
CA ALA A 151 3.71 -1.08 1.78
C ALA A 151 2.66 -1.97 2.45
N LYS A 152 1.45 -1.42 2.61
CA LYS A 152 0.24 -2.18 2.90
C LYS A 152 -0.67 -2.18 1.68
N VAL A 153 -1.56 -3.16 1.58
CA VAL A 153 -2.61 -3.18 0.55
C VAL A 153 -3.96 -2.99 1.23
N ILE A 154 -4.71 -1.96 0.86
CA ILE A 154 -6.10 -1.77 1.27
C ILE A 154 -6.98 -2.61 0.35
N LEU A 155 -7.88 -3.40 0.93
CA LEU A 155 -8.86 -4.21 0.20
C LEU A 155 -10.21 -3.48 0.24
N HIS A 156 -10.73 -3.09 -0.92
CA HIS A 156 -11.94 -2.27 -1.04
C HIS A 156 -13.19 -3.08 -1.37
N ASP A 157 -13.03 -4.23 -2.04
CA ASP A 157 -14.12 -5.12 -2.47
C ASP A 157 -13.92 -6.53 -1.86
N GLU A 158 -15.01 -7.20 -1.50
CA GLU A 158 -15.01 -8.58 -1.00
C GLU A 158 -14.36 -9.58 -1.96
N LEU A 159 -14.37 -9.29 -3.27
CA LEU A 159 -13.65 -10.03 -4.29
C LEU A 159 -12.17 -10.14 -3.94
N ALA A 160 -11.52 -9.04 -3.53
CA ALA A 160 -10.11 -9.08 -3.17
C ALA A 160 -9.83 -10.10 -2.05
N GLY A 161 -10.73 -10.20 -1.06
CA GLY A 161 -10.64 -11.21 0.00
C GLY A 161 -10.79 -12.64 -0.52
N ARG A 162 -11.72 -12.89 -1.46
CA ARG A 162 -11.86 -14.20 -2.12
C ARG A 162 -10.63 -14.57 -2.95
N LEU A 163 -10.05 -13.62 -3.68
CA LEU A 163 -8.81 -13.84 -4.44
C LEU A 163 -7.64 -14.20 -3.53
N LEU A 164 -7.50 -13.52 -2.38
CA LEU A 164 -6.49 -13.87 -1.38
C LEU A 164 -6.68 -15.28 -0.83
N HIS A 165 -7.92 -15.71 -0.61
CA HIS A 165 -8.21 -17.08 -0.18
C HIS A 165 -7.80 -18.11 -1.25
N GLY A 166 -8.08 -17.84 -2.53
CA GLY A 166 -7.61 -18.68 -3.64
C GLY A 166 -6.10 -18.84 -3.67
N LEU A 167 -5.35 -17.75 -3.42
CA LEU A 167 -3.89 -17.72 -3.37
C LEU A 167 -3.27 -18.49 -2.18
N THR A 168 -4.05 -19.17 -1.35
CA THR A 168 -3.51 -20.17 -0.41
C THR A 168 -2.88 -21.36 -1.15
N ALA A 169 -3.34 -21.64 -2.37
CA ALA A 169 -2.71 -22.54 -3.32
C ALA A 169 -1.99 -21.73 -4.43
N PRO A 170 -0.95 -22.30 -5.08
CA PRO A 170 -0.28 -21.63 -6.19
C PRO A 170 -1.22 -21.56 -7.40
N LEU A 171 -1.45 -20.34 -7.92
CA LEU A 171 -2.31 -20.09 -9.08
C LEU A 171 -1.65 -19.11 -10.05
N THR A 172 -1.89 -19.29 -11.33
CA THR A 172 -1.56 -18.30 -12.38
C THR A 172 -2.58 -17.15 -12.40
N ALA A 173 -2.27 -16.08 -13.15
CA ALA A 173 -3.22 -14.98 -13.35
C ALA A 173 -4.50 -15.45 -14.08
N ALA A 174 -4.38 -16.36 -15.04
CA ALA A 174 -5.51 -16.93 -15.78
C ALA A 174 -6.42 -17.76 -14.87
N GLU A 175 -5.86 -18.65 -14.06
CA GLU A 175 -6.64 -19.47 -13.10
C GLU A 175 -7.29 -18.60 -12.02
N LEU A 176 -6.61 -17.55 -11.57
CA LEU A 176 -7.18 -16.61 -10.60
C LEU A 176 -8.36 -15.82 -11.21
N ALA A 177 -8.31 -15.49 -12.51
CA ALA A 177 -9.40 -14.83 -13.21
C ALA A 177 -10.68 -15.69 -13.28
N GLU A 178 -10.57 -17.01 -13.22
CA GLU A 178 -11.73 -17.91 -13.22
C GLU A 178 -12.57 -17.84 -11.92
N ALA A 179 -12.04 -17.19 -10.86
CA ALA A 179 -12.71 -17.11 -9.56
C ALA A 179 -13.99 -16.24 -9.57
N ASP A 180 -14.12 -15.30 -10.50
CA ASP A 180 -15.28 -14.39 -10.58
C ASP A 180 -15.45 -13.82 -11.99
N GLU A 181 -16.68 -13.72 -12.48
CA GLU A 181 -16.98 -13.17 -13.80
C GLU A 181 -16.58 -11.69 -13.97
N ARG A 182 -16.41 -10.96 -12.87
CA ARG A 182 -15.94 -9.56 -12.87
C ARG A 182 -14.42 -9.45 -13.08
N LEU A 183 -13.70 -10.57 -13.15
CA LEU A 183 -12.25 -10.60 -13.23
C LEU A 183 -11.80 -11.15 -14.59
N ASP A 184 -11.02 -10.36 -15.32
CA ASP A 184 -10.27 -10.87 -16.47
C ASP A 184 -8.80 -11.11 -16.10
N GLU A 185 -8.04 -11.78 -16.97
CA GLU A 185 -6.63 -12.09 -16.73
C GLU A 185 -5.80 -10.82 -16.49
N THR A 186 -6.16 -9.71 -17.13
CA THR A 186 -5.46 -8.42 -16.96
C THR A 186 -5.70 -7.85 -15.57
N ALA A 187 -6.93 -7.91 -15.06
CA ALA A 187 -7.28 -7.54 -13.69
C ALA A 187 -6.59 -8.42 -12.65
N ALA A 188 -6.60 -9.74 -12.88
CA ALA A 188 -5.94 -10.70 -12.00
C ALA A 188 -4.43 -10.42 -11.94
N LEU A 189 -3.79 -10.20 -13.08
CA LEU A 189 -2.37 -9.86 -13.17
C LEU A 189 -2.07 -8.51 -12.48
N ALA A 190 -2.92 -7.50 -12.67
CA ALA A 190 -2.75 -6.21 -12.02
C ALA A 190 -2.88 -6.32 -10.49
N PHE A 191 -3.83 -7.12 -9.99
CA PHE A 191 -3.98 -7.42 -8.57
C PHE A 191 -2.75 -8.15 -8.01
N LEU A 192 -2.27 -9.19 -8.70
CA LEU A 192 -1.03 -9.90 -8.35
C LEU A 192 0.17 -8.96 -8.33
N ASN A 193 0.26 -8.03 -9.28
CA ASN A 193 1.33 -7.03 -9.32
C ASN A 193 1.28 -6.10 -8.09
N LEU A 194 0.08 -5.69 -7.62
CA LEU A 194 -0.05 -4.94 -6.36
C LEU A 194 0.46 -5.76 -5.17
N LEU A 195 0.07 -7.04 -5.08
CA LEU A 195 0.49 -7.94 -4.00
C LEU A 195 2.01 -8.17 -4.00
N HIS A 196 2.62 -8.32 -5.18
CA HIS A 196 4.06 -8.43 -5.33
C HIS A 196 4.77 -7.19 -4.78
N ASN A 197 4.34 -5.99 -5.17
CA ASN A 197 4.91 -4.73 -4.68
C ASN A 197 4.76 -4.55 -3.17
N GLY A 198 3.72 -5.16 -2.57
CA GLY A 198 3.53 -5.21 -1.11
C GLY A 198 4.37 -6.25 -0.37
N ALA A 199 5.14 -7.11 -1.06
CA ALA A 199 5.77 -8.31 -0.51
C ALA A 199 4.74 -9.27 0.15
N MET A 200 3.57 -9.40 -0.48
CA MET A 200 2.47 -10.25 -0.02
C MET A 200 2.45 -11.63 -0.68
N LEU A 201 3.24 -11.82 -1.75
CA LEU A 201 3.37 -13.10 -2.45
C LEU A 201 4.60 -13.85 -1.94
N GLU A 202 4.51 -15.19 -1.98
CA GLU A 202 5.57 -16.10 -1.58
C GLU A 202 6.84 -15.81 -2.39
N ASP A 203 7.95 -15.73 -1.66
CA ASP A 203 9.29 -15.54 -2.21
C ASP A 203 10.08 -16.82 -1.96
N PRO A 204 10.86 -17.35 -2.92
CA PRO A 204 11.69 -18.53 -2.70
C PRO A 204 12.57 -18.44 -1.44
N ALA A 205 13.02 -17.25 -1.06
CA ALA A 205 13.78 -17.03 0.16
C ALA A 205 13.01 -17.45 1.44
N GLU A 206 11.68 -17.51 1.42
CA GLU A 206 10.87 -17.96 2.56
C GLU A 206 11.10 -19.44 2.92
N SER A 207 11.63 -20.24 1.99
CA SER A 207 11.95 -21.66 2.19
C SER A 207 13.43 -21.99 1.92
N GLU A 208 14.09 -21.25 1.04
CA GLU A 208 15.45 -21.56 0.56
C GLU A 208 16.56 -20.78 1.28
N ASP A 209 16.30 -19.54 1.73
CA ASP A 209 17.31 -18.72 2.41
C ASP A 209 17.23 -18.94 3.93
N PRO A 210 18.25 -19.54 4.58
CA PRO A 210 18.23 -19.77 6.02
C PRO A 210 17.95 -18.51 6.85
N ALA A 211 18.33 -17.32 6.37
CA ALA A 211 18.10 -16.07 7.07
C ALA A 211 16.61 -15.72 7.22
N LEU A 212 15.78 -16.06 6.22
CA LEU A 212 14.33 -15.82 6.22
C LEU A 212 13.53 -17.10 6.56
N ALA A 213 14.00 -18.27 6.14
CA ALA A 213 13.32 -19.56 6.31
C ALA A 213 13.15 -19.97 7.78
N GLN A 214 14.10 -19.61 8.65
CA GLN A 214 14.05 -19.91 10.09
C GLN A 214 13.00 -19.11 10.87
N TRP A 215 12.41 -18.07 10.28
CA TRP A 215 11.44 -17.23 10.98
C TRP A 215 10.05 -17.87 10.99
N ASP A 216 9.46 -17.93 12.17
CA ASP A 216 8.01 -18.09 12.31
C ASP A 216 7.29 -16.76 12.07
N PHE A 217 6.02 -16.86 11.65
CA PHE A 217 5.17 -15.70 11.34
C PHE A 217 5.16 -14.66 12.46
N HIS A 218 4.86 -15.10 13.69
CA HIS A 218 4.66 -14.22 14.83
C HIS A 218 5.97 -13.57 15.30
N ASP A 219 7.10 -14.29 15.17
CA ASP A 219 8.41 -13.78 15.51
C ASP A 219 8.86 -12.69 14.54
N LEU A 220 8.73 -12.92 13.22
CA LEU A 220 9.12 -11.91 12.24
C LEU A 220 8.20 -10.68 12.32
N LEU A 221 6.91 -10.90 12.57
CA LEU A 221 5.96 -9.81 12.78
C LEU A 221 6.36 -8.98 14.01
N PHE A 222 6.58 -9.60 15.17
CA PHE A 222 6.99 -8.89 16.37
C PHE A 222 8.33 -8.16 16.18
N HIS A 223 9.32 -8.82 15.57
CA HIS A 223 10.63 -8.26 15.28
C HIS A 223 10.58 -7.05 14.34
N SER A 224 9.70 -7.09 13.33
CA SER A 224 9.49 -5.98 12.41
C SER A 224 8.74 -4.83 13.09
N ARG A 225 7.72 -5.12 13.91
CA ARG A 225 6.89 -4.10 14.60
C ARG A 225 7.53 -3.48 15.84
N SER A 226 8.60 -4.08 16.36
CA SER A 226 9.39 -3.55 17.47
C SER A 226 10.61 -2.74 17.00
N ARG A 227 10.72 -2.42 15.70
CA ARG A 227 11.82 -1.64 15.15
C ARG A 227 11.34 -0.68 14.07
N LEU A 228 11.91 0.51 14.08
CA LEU A 228 11.67 1.49 13.01
C LEU A 228 12.24 0.99 11.68
N GLY A 229 11.63 1.46 10.58
CA GLY A 229 12.19 1.31 9.23
C GLY A 229 11.43 0.36 8.32
N ARG A 230 10.41 -0.39 8.79
CA ARG A 230 9.48 -1.17 7.93
C ARG A 230 8.01 -0.83 8.13
N HIS A 231 7.71 0.12 9.01
CA HIS A 231 6.35 0.51 9.33
C HIS A 231 6.26 1.93 9.84
N ASN A 232 5.07 2.50 9.75
CA ASN A 232 4.73 3.83 10.26
C ASN A 232 3.86 3.82 11.52
N TYR A 233 3.63 2.64 12.13
CA TYR A 233 2.94 2.57 13.42
C TYR A 233 3.67 3.36 14.51
N PRO A 234 2.92 3.91 15.49
CA PRO A 234 3.49 4.50 16.69
C PRO A 234 4.51 3.57 17.36
N TYR A 235 5.63 4.14 17.80
CA TYR A 235 6.76 3.40 18.38
C TYR A 235 7.18 4.02 19.72
N GLY A 236 7.55 3.18 20.70
CA GLY A 236 7.99 3.64 22.03
C GLY A 236 6.84 4.03 22.97
N GLY A 237 7.06 5.08 23.78
CA GLY A 237 6.13 5.57 24.79
C GLY A 237 4.94 6.33 24.22
N THR A 238 4.04 5.63 23.53
CA THR A 238 2.93 6.23 22.77
C THR A 238 1.82 6.83 23.63
N GLY A 239 1.75 6.48 24.92
CA GLY A 239 0.74 7.02 25.84
C GLY A 239 -0.72 6.72 25.44
N ARG A 240 -0.97 5.78 24.52
CA ARG A 240 -2.28 5.54 23.87
C ARG A 240 -3.47 5.28 24.81
N SER A 241 -3.20 4.98 26.07
CA SER A 241 -4.19 4.67 27.09
C SER A 241 -4.19 5.67 28.26
N GLN A 242 -3.31 6.68 28.21
CA GLN A 242 -3.18 7.68 29.25
C GLN A 242 -4.47 8.50 29.36
N GLY A 243 -5.08 8.53 30.53
CA GLY A 243 -6.35 9.21 30.78
C GLY A 243 -7.60 8.49 30.22
N ILE A 244 -7.44 7.33 29.57
CA ILE A 244 -8.57 6.49 29.12
C ILE A 244 -8.86 5.39 30.15
N PHE A 245 -7.81 4.75 30.64
CA PHE A 245 -7.91 3.70 31.67
C PHE A 245 -7.09 4.10 32.88
N GLU A 246 -7.64 3.85 34.06
CA GLU A 246 -6.85 3.91 35.30
C GLU A 246 -5.71 2.88 35.21
N PRO A 247 -4.47 3.27 35.55
CA PRO A 247 -3.34 2.35 35.50
C PRO A 247 -3.55 1.21 36.50
N LEU A 248 -3.12 0.01 36.12
CA LEU A 248 -3.10 -1.12 37.05
C LEU A 248 -2.17 -0.80 38.24
N PRO A 249 -2.47 -1.32 39.44
CA PRO A 249 -1.60 -1.15 40.60
C PRO A 249 -0.16 -1.57 40.29
N ALA A 250 0.81 -0.78 40.75
CA ALA A 250 2.24 -1.07 40.56
C ALA A 250 2.68 -2.40 41.17
N VAL A 251 1.96 -2.85 42.21
CA VAL A 251 2.13 -4.16 42.83
C VAL A 251 0.82 -4.91 42.69
N LYS A 252 0.89 -6.17 42.26
CA LYS A 252 -0.27 -7.06 42.22
C LYS A 252 -0.95 -7.07 43.60
N PRO A 253 -2.27 -6.88 43.68
CA PRO A 253 -3.00 -7.03 44.94
C PRO A 253 -2.71 -8.38 45.58
N ALA A 254 -2.62 -8.40 46.91
CA ALA A 254 -2.32 -9.62 47.65
C ALA A 254 -3.29 -10.74 47.26
N ALA A 255 -2.74 -11.87 46.79
CA ALA A 255 -3.55 -13.01 46.38
C ALA A 255 -4.12 -13.78 47.58
N THR A 256 -3.54 -13.59 48.77
CA THR A 256 -3.95 -14.21 50.03
C THR A 256 -3.85 -13.20 51.16
N ALA A 257 -4.72 -13.34 52.16
CA ALA A 257 -4.68 -12.55 53.39
C ALA A 257 -3.54 -12.96 54.35
N GLN A 258 -2.89 -14.10 54.11
CA GLN A 258 -1.82 -14.64 54.95
C GLN A 258 -0.49 -14.71 54.18
N PRO A 259 0.25 -13.59 54.08
CA PRO A 259 1.57 -13.58 53.48
C PRO A 259 2.59 -14.27 54.40
N ILE A 260 3.54 -14.99 53.81
CA ILE A 260 4.70 -15.54 54.50
C ILE A 260 5.85 -14.53 54.33
N PRO A 261 6.41 -13.96 55.41
CA PRO A 261 7.57 -13.09 55.31
C PRO A 261 8.80 -13.90 54.83
N LEU A 262 9.56 -13.35 53.88
CA LEU A 262 10.84 -13.90 53.41
C LEU A 262 12.02 -13.27 54.15
#